data_AF-A0A0A0BGS6-F1
#
_entry.id   AF-A0A0A0BGS6-F1
#
_cell.length_a   1.000
_cell.length_b   1.000
_cell.length_c   1.000
_cell.angle_alpha   90.00
_cell.angle_beta   90.00
_cell.angle_gamma   90.00
#
_symmetry.space_group_name_H-M   'P 1'
#
loop_
_entity.id
_entity.type
_entity.pdbx_description
1 polymer ?
#
loop_
_entity_poly.entity_id
_entity_poly.type
_entity_poly.pdbx_seq_one_letter_code
_entity_poly.pdbx_strand_id
1 'polypeptide(L)' 'MVTQVKEKYAGPRFYLTVSTEEMGELISKAEEDSLCICEECGAEEKLMTAYGRFLKTCCETHRIPGVPYSEVDDEDE' A
#
# COMPACT_ATOMS: atom_id res chain seq x y z
N MET A 1 -21.99 0.54 -1.86
CA MET A 1 -21.44 0.18 -3.19
C MET A 1 -20.14 0.94 -3.40
N VAL A 2 -19.10 0.25 -3.90
CA VAL A 2 -17.81 0.88 -4.25
C VAL A 2 -17.99 1.75 -5.49
N THR A 3 -17.54 2.99 -5.43
CA THR A 3 -17.57 3.91 -6.59
C THR A 3 -16.22 4.07 -7.23
N GLN A 4 -15.15 4.11 -6.43
CA GLN A 4 -13.79 4.23 -6.90
C GLN A 4 -12.85 3.46 -5.97
N VAL A 5 -11.81 2.89 -6.57
CA VAL A 5 -10.63 2.38 -5.88
C VAL A 5 -9.44 3.14 -6.49
N LYS A 6 -8.62 3.74 -5.63
CA LYS A 6 -7.40 4.44 -6.04
C LYS A 6 -6.23 3.95 -5.22
N GLU A 7 -5.03 4.02 -5.76
CA GLU A 7 -3.83 3.91 -4.97
C GLU A 7 -3.51 5.28 -4.33
N LYS A 8 -3.13 5.27 -3.05
CA LYS A 8 -2.66 6.45 -2.34
C LYS A 8 -1.67 6.01 -1.26
N TYR A 9 -0.47 6.59 -1.25
CA TYR A 9 0.59 6.26 -0.27
C TYR A 9 0.91 4.76 -0.21
N ALA A 10 1.04 4.11 -1.38
CA ALA A 10 1.25 2.66 -1.56
C ALA A 10 0.10 1.73 -1.10
N GLY A 11 -0.99 2.27 -0.56
CA GLY A 11 -2.18 1.50 -0.17
C GLY A 11 -3.36 1.74 -1.12
N PRO A 12 -4.30 0.79 -1.22
CA PRO A 12 -5.58 1.06 -1.84
C PRO A 12 -6.39 2.04 -0.99
N ARG A 13 -7.25 2.84 -1.63
CA ARG A 13 -8.21 3.72 -0.98
C ARG A 13 -9.58 3.53 -1.61
N PHE A 14 -10.52 3.08 -0.79
CA PHE A 14 -11.87 2.79 -1.23
C PHE A 14 -12.80 3.98 -0.99
N TYR A 15 -13.47 4.43 -2.04
CA TYR A 15 -14.51 5.46 -1.96
C TYR A 15 -15.88 4.80 -2.12
N LEU A 16 -16.66 4.82 -1.05
CA LEU A 16 -17.95 4.13 -0.95
C LEU A 16 -19.08 5.16 -0.86
N THR A 17 -20.19 4.94 -1.59
CA THR A 17 -21.41 5.74 -1.40
C THR A 17 -22.21 5.29 -0.19
N VAL A 18 -22.12 3.99 0.13
CA VAL A 18 -22.79 3.34 1.27
C VAL A 18 -21.88 2.20 1.71
N SER A 19 -21.66 2.07 3.01
CA SER A 19 -20.89 1.01 3.65
C SER A 19 -21.55 0.54 4.93
N THR A 20 -21.33 -0.74 5.28
CA THR A 20 -21.60 -1.28 6.60
C THR A 20 -20.31 -1.32 7.42
N GLU A 21 -20.42 -1.61 8.72
CA GLU A 21 -19.25 -1.78 9.60
C GLU A 21 -18.37 -2.95 9.14
N GLU A 22 -18.97 -4.10 8.83
CA GLU A 22 -18.27 -5.28 8.28
C GLU A 22 -17.49 -4.96 7.00
N MET A 23 -18.07 -4.14 6.11
CA MET A 23 -17.34 -3.67 4.92
C MET A 23 -16.14 -2.81 5.29
N GLY A 24 -16.28 -1.98 6.32
CA GLY A 24 -15.19 -1.16 6.86
C GLY A 24 -14.05 -2.03 7.39
N GLU A 25 -14.36 -3.04 8.20
CA GLU A 25 -13.37 -3.98 8.74
C GLU A 25 -12.60 -4.72 7.64
N LEU A 26 -13.31 -5.22 6.62
CA LEU A 26 -12.68 -5.89 5.47
C LEU A 26 -11.80 -4.94 4.67
N ILE A 27 -12.22 -3.69 4.51
CA ILE A 27 -11.43 -2.67 3.81
C ILE A 27 -10.20 -2.30 4.62
N SER A 28 -10.32 -2.04 5.91
CA SER A 28 -9.18 -1.73 6.77
C SER A 28 -8.15 -2.85 6.73
N LYS A 29 -8.60 -4.10 6.86
CA LYS A 29 -7.71 -5.26 6.73
C LYS A 29 -7.03 -5.32 5.37
N ALA A 30 -7.75 -5.08 4.28
CA ALA A 30 -7.16 -5.07 2.95
C ALA A 30 -6.16 -3.92 2.75
N GLU A 31 -6.43 -2.74 3.31
CA GLU A 31 -5.51 -1.59 3.29
C GLU A 31 -4.22 -1.93 4.07
N GLU A 32 -4.34 -2.52 5.27
CA GLU A 32 -3.21 -2.96 6.10
C GLU A 32 -2.38 -4.07 5.42
N ASP A 33 -3.03 -5.12 4.93
CA ASP A 33 -2.38 -6.26 4.25
C ASP A 33 -1.62 -5.77 3.00
N SER A 34 -2.17 -4.78 2.29
CA SER A 34 -1.54 -4.22 1.07
C SER A 34 -0.20 -3.54 1.34
N LEU A 35 0.00 -2.97 2.54
CA LEU A 35 1.26 -2.31 2.92
C LEU A 35 2.40 -3.32 3.18
N CYS A 36 2.08 -4.61 3.25
CA CYS A 36 3.02 -5.69 3.56
C CYS A 36 3.24 -6.67 2.39
N ILE A 37 2.78 -6.33 1.19
CA ILE A 37 2.91 -7.20 0.01
C ILE A 37 3.38 -6.42 -1.21
N CYS A 38 4.10 -7.08 -2.11
CA CYS A 38 4.52 -6.48 -3.37
C CYS A 38 3.32 -6.21 -4.29
N GLU A 39 3.20 -4.97 -4.78
CA GLU A 39 2.14 -4.54 -5.73
C GLU A 39 2.09 -5.37 -7.04
N GLU A 40 3.21 -5.96 -7.47
CA GLU A 40 3.32 -6.69 -8.74
C GLU A 40 3.02 -8.19 -8.60
N CYS A 41 3.48 -8.83 -7.53
CA CYS A 41 3.44 -10.29 -7.38
C CYS A 41 2.80 -10.80 -6.09
N GLY A 42 2.48 -9.92 -5.13
CA GLY A 42 1.88 -10.29 -3.85
C GLY A 42 2.80 -11.02 -2.87
N ALA A 43 4.11 -11.08 -3.13
CA ALA A 43 5.07 -11.62 -2.18
C ALA A 43 5.15 -10.71 -0.93
N GLU A 44 5.34 -11.31 0.24
CA GLU A 44 5.54 -10.59 1.50
C GLU A 44 6.76 -9.65 1.40
N GLU A 45 6.55 -8.38 1.71
CA GLU A 45 7.57 -7.32 1.65
C GLU A 45 7.16 -6.19 2.60
N LYS A 46 8.05 -5.24 2.86
CA LYS A 46 7.73 -4.03 3.63
C LYS A 46 7.38 -2.85 2.74
N LEU A 47 6.75 -1.85 3.34
CA LEU A 47 6.61 -0.52 2.77
C LEU A 47 7.98 0.14 2.62
N MET A 48 8.26 0.66 1.43
CA MET A 48 9.52 1.31 1.11
C MET A 48 9.29 2.73 0.59
N THR A 49 10.26 3.60 0.80
CA THR A 49 10.34 4.92 0.17
C THR A 49 11.27 4.88 -1.03
N ALA A 50 10.71 5.06 -2.24
CA ALA A 50 11.44 5.29 -3.48
C ALA A 50 11.77 6.79 -3.65
N TYR A 51 12.99 7.09 -4.11
CA TYR A 51 13.48 8.46 -4.30
C TYR A 51 13.37 9.36 -3.05
N GLY A 52 13.28 8.77 -1.85
CA GLY A 52 13.13 9.49 -0.58
C GLY A 52 11.79 10.23 -0.40
N ARG A 53 10.79 10.04 -1.28
CA ARG A 53 9.49 10.74 -1.21
C ARG A 53 8.28 9.94 -1.65
N PHE A 54 8.46 8.89 -2.45
CA PHE A 54 7.36 8.09 -2.99
C PHE A 54 7.26 6.79 -2.22
N LEU A 55 6.12 6.55 -1.58
CA LEU A 55 5.84 5.27 -0.94
C LEU A 55 5.47 4.24 -1.99
N LYS A 56 6.03 3.02 -1.89
CA LYS A 56 5.75 1.88 -2.76
C LYS A 56 6.05 0.58 -2.03
N THR A 57 5.24 -0.46 -2.25
CA THR A 57 5.55 -1.82 -1.79
C THR A 57 6.05 -2.67 -2.97
N CYS A 58 7.34 -3.06 -2.94
CA CYS A 58 7.92 -3.87 -4.00
C CYS A 58 9.05 -4.77 -3.51
N CYS A 59 8.96 -6.06 -3.86
CA CYS A 59 10.00 -7.03 -3.53
C CYS A 59 11.28 -6.75 -4.33
N GLU A 60 12.41 -7.28 -3.86
CA GLU A 60 13.73 -7.05 -4.45
C GLU A 60 13.79 -7.27 -5.97
N THR A 61 13.02 -8.23 -6.48
CA THR A 61 12.95 -8.58 -7.92
C THR A 61 12.19 -7.56 -8.77
N HIS A 62 11.22 -6.85 -8.17
CA HIS A 62 10.39 -5.83 -8.84
C HIS A 62 10.79 -4.39 -8.49
N ARG A 63 11.93 -4.21 -7.80
CA ARG A 63 12.53 -2.89 -7.60
C ARG A 63 12.99 -2.33 -8.94
N ILE A 64 12.77 -1.03 -9.15
CA ILE A 64 13.19 -0.34 -10.37
C ILE A 64 14.71 -0.15 -10.31
N PRO A 65 15.48 -0.63 -11.30
CA PRO A 65 16.92 -0.47 -11.32
C PRO A 65 17.34 1.01 -11.29
N GLY A 66 18.29 1.35 -10.43
CA GLY A 66 18.81 2.72 -10.29
C GLY A 66 17.96 3.64 -9.38
N VAL A 67 16.89 3.12 -8.77
CA VAL A 67 16.10 3.85 -7.79
C VAL A 67 16.55 3.49 -6.38
N PRO A 68 16.88 4.47 -5.52
CA PRO A 68 17.16 4.19 -4.12
C PRO A 68 15.84 3.91 -3.39
N TYR A 69 15.83 2.82 -2.63
CA TYR A 69 14.76 2.44 -1.73
C TYR A 69 15.28 2.46 -0.29
N SER A 70 14.52 3.06 0.63
CA SER A 70 14.75 3.00 2.07
C SER A 70 13.51 2.50 2.79
N GLU A 71 13.66 1.83 3.93
CA GLU A 71 12.52 1.48 4.78
C GLU A 71 11.84 2.77 5.27
N VAL A 72 10.52 2.72 5.49
CA VAL A 72 9.78 3.82 6.12
C VAL A 72 9.89 3.62 7.63
N ASP A 73 10.50 4.55 8.34
CA ASP A 73 10.53 4.54 9.79
C ASP A 73 9.19 5.12 10.31
N ASP A 74 8.46 4.35 11.11
CA ASP A 74 7.19 4.70 11.78
C ASP A 74 7.33 5.86 12.82
N GLU A 75 8.44 6.60 12.83
CA GLU A 75 8.74 7.63 13.85
C GLU A 75 8.06 8.99 13.60
N ASP A 76 7.28 9.16 12.52
CA ASP A 76 6.62 10.41 12.14
C ASP A 76 5.06 10.31 12.15
N GLU A 77 4.46 9.75 13.21
CA GLU A 77 3.03 9.93 13.54
C GLU A 77 2.79 10.96 14.66
#